data_AF-A0A3L8GQM0-F1
#
_entry.id   AF-A0A3L8GQM0-F1
#
_cell.length_a   1.000
_cell.length_b   1.000
_cell.length_c   1.000
_cell.angle_alpha   90.00
_cell.angle_beta   90.00
_cell.angle_gamma   90.00
#
_symmetry.space_group_name_H-M   'P 1'
#
loop_
_entity.id
_entity.type
_entity.pdbx_description
1 polymer ?
#
loop_
_entity_poly.entity_id
_entity_poly.type
_entity_poly.pdbx_seq_one_letter_code
_entity_poly.pdbx_strand_id
1 'polypeptide(L)'
;MYDVWLIGNIQKIDDPNFPHKYKVDKKNNRVRLCLYHPSRNEWERDQEVYNTLIPWTCEWLYYYELWLDDGKWRGGGEHPNLDDRKIFKNEKIDK
;
A
#
# COMPACT_ATOMS: atom_id res chain seq x y z
N MET A 1 -2.22 3.17 -13.20
CA MET A 1 -2.27 2.78 -11.79
C MET A 1 -0.83 2.70 -11.35
N TYR A 2 -0.40 3.63 -10.52
CA TYR A 2 0.97 3.63 -10.03
C TYR A 2 1.09 2.69 -8.84
N ASP A 3 2.17 1.94 -8.83
CA ASP A 3 2.57 1.14 -7.69
C ASP A 3 3.64 1.91 -6.93
N VAL A 4 3.40 2.14 -5.63
CA VAL A 4 4.41 2.70 -4.74
C VAL A 4 5.12 1.56 -4.04
N TRP A 5 6.45 1.52 -4.18
CA TRP A 5 7.29 0.49 -3.60
C TRP A 5 8.24 1.13 -2.58
N LEU A 6 8.22 0.62 -1.36
CA LEU A 6 9.32 0.79 -0.40
C LEU A 6 10.42 -0.21 -0.80
N ILE A 7 11.66 0.26 -0.94
CA ILE A 7 12.81 -0.54 -1.39
C ILE A 7 14.00 -0.24 -0.48
N GLY A 8 14.79 -1.25 -0.15
CA GLY A 8 16.02 -1.08 0.62
C GLY A 8 15.97 -1.86 1.93
N ASN A 9 16.62 -1.36 2.98
CA ASN A 9 16.65 -2.06 4.26
C ASN A 9 15.32 -1.93 5.03
N ILE A 10 14.36 -2.78 4.68
CA ILE A 10 13.01 -2.77 5.27
C ILE A 10 13.03 -3.62 6.54
N GLN A 11 12.95 -2.95 7.68
CA GLN A 11 12.87 -3.60 8.99
C GLN A 11 11.62 -4.48 9.11
N LYS A 12 11.75 -5.62 9.79
CA LYS A 12 10.65 -6.57 10.01
C LYS A 12 9.92 -7.01 8.73
N ILE A 13 10.56 -7.01 7.55
CA ILE A 13 9.94 -7.43 6.27
C ILE A 13 9.35 -8.85 6.31
N ASP A 14 9.85 -9.70 7.20
CA ASP A 14 9.39 -11.07 7.40
C ASP A 14 8.22 -11.21 8.39
N ASP A 15 7.84 -10.13 9.09
CA ASP A 15 6.79 -10.16 10.10
C ASP A 15 5.42 -10.43 9.44
N PRO A 16 4.69 -11.47 9.88
CA PRO A 16 3.36 -11.77 9.33
C PRO A 16 2.39 -10.59 9.49
N ASN A 17 2.57 -9.78 10.55
CA ASN A 17 1.78 -8.60 10.88
C ASN A 17 2.29 -7.31 10.25
N PHE A 18 3.23 -7.37 9.29
CA PHE A 18 3.70 -6.17 8.60
C PHE A 18 2.50 -5.34 8.09
N PRO A 19 2.44 -4.04 8.35
CA PRO A 19 1.21 -3.29 8.18
C PRO A 19 0.91 -2.98 6.70
N HIS A 20 -0.39 -2.87 6.41
CA HIS A 20 -0.94 -2.14 5.26
C HIS A 20 -0.13 -2.21 3.95
N LYS A 21 0.01 -3.43 3.41
CA LYS A 21 0.84 -3.79 2.23
C LYS A 21 0.06 -4.60 1.20
N TYR A 22 0.28 -4.37 -0.09
CA TYR A 22 -0.28 -5.24 -1.13
C TYR A 22 0.53 -6.51 -1.37
N LYS A 23 1.85 -6.38 -1.29
CA LYS A 23 2.77 -7.46 -1.60
C LYS A 23 4.10 -7.24 -0.90
N VAL A 24 4.66 -8.31 -0.36
CA VAL A 24 6.05 -8.37 0.09
C VAL A 24 6.83 -9.18 -0.94
N ASP A 25 7.89 -8.60 -1.49
CA ASP A 25 8.82 -9.26 -2.42
C ASP A 25 10.20 -9.34 -1.75
N LYS A 26 10.34 -10.35 -0.88
CA LYS A 26 11.54 -10.58 -0.07
C LYS A 26 12.80 -10.76 -0.91
N LYS A 27 12.67 -11.42 -2.08
CA LYS A 27 13.78 -11.67 -3.00
C LYS A 27 14.45 -10.37 -3.47
N ASN A 28 13.64 -9.33 -3.69
CA ASN A 28 14.10 -8.03 -4.17
C ASN A 28 14.10 -6.95 -3.08
N ASN A 29 13.94 -7.35 -1.81
CA ASN A 29 13.91 -6.47 -0.64
C ASN A 29 13.00 -5.24 -0.82
N ARG A 30 11.76 -5.49 -1.24
CA ARG A 30 10.78 -4.43 -1.50
C ARG A 30 9.36 -4.81 -1.06
N VAL A 31 8.59 -3.79 -0.68
CA VAL A 31 7.19 -3.92 -0.28
C VAL A 31 6.35 -2.96 -1.12
N ARG A 32 5.28 -3.48 -1.74
CA ARG A 32 4.30 -2.65 -2.43
C ARG A 32 3.31 -2.13 -1.39
N LEU A 33 3.28 -0.81 -1.22
CA LEU A 33 2.44 -0.16 -0.22
C LEU A 33 0.97 -0.20 -0.62
N CYS A 34 0.09 -0.44 0.35
CA CYS A 34 -1.33 -0.17 0.20
C CYS A 34 -1.52 1.31 0.54
N LEU A 35 -1.91 2.15 -0.41
CA LEU A 35 -2.09 3.60 -0.16
C LEU A 35 -3.49 4.11 -0.58
N TYR A 36 -4.23 3.32 -1.34
CA TYR A 36 -5.55 3.67 -1.86
C TYR A 36 -6.31 2.41 -2.19
N HIS A 37 -7.63 2.41 -2.02
CA HIS A 37 -8.49 1.28 -2.31
C HIS A 37 -8.85 1.24 -3.81
N PRO A 38 -8.46 0.18 -4.55
CA PRO A 38 -8.59 0.15 -6.00
C PRO A 38 -10.04 0.13 -6.49
N SER A 39 -10.98 -0.45 -5.74
CA SER A 39 -12.41 -0.51 -6.12
C SER A 39 -13.25 0.67 -5.61
N ARG A 40 -12.68 1.59 -4.81
CA ARG A 40 -13.41 2.78 -4.32
C ARG A 40 -13.11 4.05 -5.09
N ASN A 41 -12.37 3.94 -6.18
CA ASN A 41 -11.98 5.09 -7.00
C ASN A 41 -11.31 6.21 -6.19
N GLU A 42 -10.62 5.85 -5.10
CA GLU A 42 -9.90 6.79 -4.23
C GLU A 42 -8.75 7.47 -4.96
N TRP A 43 -8.27 6.83 -6.04
CA TRP A 43 -7.21 7.37 -6.86
C TRP A 43 -7.39 7.01 -8.34
N GLU A 44 -7.28 8.02 -9.21
CA GLU A 44 -7.28 7.88 -10.67
C GLU A 44 -6.00 8.45 -11.30
N ARG A 45 -5.70 8.07 -12.55
CA ARG A 45 -4.41 8.42 -13.19
C ARG A 45 -4.21 9.90 -13.48
N ASP A 46 -5.29 10.65 -13.52
CA ASP A 46 -5.33 12.10 -13.72
C ASP A 46 -5.07 12.87 -12.42
N GLN A 47 -5.10 12.21 -11.26
CA GLN A 47 -4.76 12.85 -10.01
C GLN A 47 -3.24 13.06 -9.88
N GLU A 48 -2.90 14.31 -9.57
CA GLU A 48 -1.55 14.75 -9.27
C GLU A 48 -0.92 13.91 -8.14
N VAL A 49 0.22 13.30 -8.43
CA VAL A 49 0.98 12.45 -7.51
C VAL A 49 1.38 13.24 -6.25
N TYR A 50 1.65 14.54 -6.39
CA TYR A 50 2.02 15.42 -5.28
C TYR A 50 0.86 15.73 -4.33
N ASN A 51 -0.39 15.63 -4.79
CA ASN A 51 -1.58 15.85 -3.97
C ASN A 51 -2.10 14.56 -3.31
N THR A 52 -1.60 13.39 -3.74
CA THR A 52 -2.15 12.09 -3.33
C THR A 52 -1.06 11.14 -2.83
N LEU A 53 -0.37 10.45 -3.75
CA LEU A 53 0.56 9.39 -3.42
C LEU A 53 1.74 9.87 -2.56
N ILE A 54 2.27 11.08 -2.78
CA ILE A 54 3.37 11.61 -1.95
C ILE A 54 2.90 11.82 -0.50
N PRO A 55 1.84 12.61 -0.23
CA PRO A 55 1.29 12.75 1.13
C PRO A 55 0.96 11.41 1.81
N TRP A 56 0.28 10.49 1.11
CA TRP A 56 -0.07 9.18 1.67
C TRP A 56 1.16 8.32 1.96
N THR A 57 2.21 8.41 1.13
CA THR A 57 3.47 7.70 1.40
C THR A 57 4.15 8.26 2.65
N CYS A 58 4.18 9.59 2.82
CA CYS A 58 4.73 10.23 4.02
C CYS A 58 3.97 9.79 5.28
N GLU A 59 2.64 9.80 5.23
CA GLU A 59 1.78 9.34 6.32
C GLU A 59 2.03 7.85 6.65
N TRP A 60 2.07 7.00 5.62
CA TRP A 60 2.37 5.58 5.79
C TRP A 60 3.72 5.35 6.47
N LEU A 61 4.77 6.07 6.05
CA LEU A 61 6.11 5.98 6.62
C LEU A 61 6.13 6.43 8.09
N TYR A 62 5.43 7.51 8.42
CA TYR A 62 5.30 7.97 9.81
C TYR A 62 4.71 6.89 10.71
N TYR A 63 3.60 6.25 10.30
CA TYR A 63 2.99 5.19 11.10
C TYR A 63 3.77 3.87 11.08
N TYR A 64 4.54 3.63 10.02
CA TYR A 64 5.43 2.48 9.95
C TYR A 64 6.54 2.58 11.00
N GLU A 65 7.14 3.76 11.20
CA GLU A 65 8.13 3.98 12.27
C GLU A 65 7.51 3.74 13.67
N LEU A 66 6.28 4.21 13.91
CA LEU A 66 5.57 3.94 15.17
C LEU A 66 5.25 2.45 15.35
N TRP A 67 4.92 1.75 14.26
CA TRP A 67 4.71 0.31 14.29
C TRP A 67 6.01 -0.47 14.54
N LEU A 68 7.16 0.03 14.07
CA LEU A 68 8.44 -0.58 14.39
C LEU A 68 8.73 -0.54 15.89
N ASP A 69 8.34 0.55 16.56
CA ASP A 69 8.50 0.75 18.01
C ASP A 69 7.65 -0.24 18.84
N ASP A 70 6.32 -0.25 18.66
CA ASP A 70 5.42 -0.98 19.55
C ASP A 70 4.54 -2.06 18.90
N GLY A 71 4.70 -2.28 17.59
CA GLY A 71 3.97 -3.28 16.82
C GLY A 71 2.50 -2.94 16.52
N LYS A 72 2.00 -1.75 16.90
CA LYS A 72 0.60 -1.34 16.68
C LYS A 72 0.48 -0.43 15.46
N TRP A 73 -0.27 -0.89 14.46
CA TRP A 73 -0.54 -0.09 13.26
C TRP A 73 -1.55 1.02 13.57
N ARG A 74 -1.22 2.26 13.20
CA ARG A 74 -2.04 3.45 13.45
C ARG A 74 -2.43 4.22 12.18
N GLY A 75 -1.89 3.83 11.02
CA GLY A 75 -2.15 4.53 9.76
C GLY A 75 -3.50 4.24 9.13
N GLY A 76 -4.39 3.52 9.82
CA GLY A 76 -5.71 3.19 9.31
C GLY A 76 -5.64 2.48 7.95
N GLY A 77 -6.51 2.92 7.03
CA GLY A 77 -6.61 2.41 5.67
C GLY A 77 -7.33 1.06 5.59
N GLU A 78 -8.31 0.96 4.70
CA GLU A 78 -9.01 -0.29 4.43
C GLU A 78 -8.19 -1.15 3.48
N HIS A 79 -7.95 -2.41 3.85
CA HIS A 79 -7.30 -3.37 2.96
C HIS A 79 -8.36 -3.99 2.04
N PRO A 80 -8.20 -3.93 0.70
CA PRO A 80 -9.17 -4.53 -0.20
C PRO A 80 -9.23 -6.03 0.00
N ASN A 81 -10.46 -6.55 0.11
CA ASN A 81 -10.69 -7.96 0.25
C ASN A 81 -10.45 -8.69 -1.09
N LEU A 82 -10.44 -10.02 -1.05
CA LEU A 82 -10.25 -10.85 -2.24
C LEU A 82 -11.28 -10.55 -3.34
N ASP A 83 -12.51 -10.21 -2.96
CA ASP A 83 -13.58 -9.95 -3.92
C ASP A 83 -13.45 -8.57 -4.57
N ASP A 84 -13.01 -7.55 -3.84
CA ASP A 84 -12.68 -6.23 -4.39
C ASP A 84 -11.59 -6.34 -5.47
N ARG A 85 -10.61 -7.23 -5.26
CA ARG A 85 -9.53 -7.47 -6.22
C ARG A 85 -10.00 -8.19 -7.49
N LYS A 86 -11.05 -9.02 -7.43
CA LYS A 86 -11.62 -9.69 -8.61
C LYS A 86 -12.40 -8.69 -9.45
N ILE A 87 -13.24 -7.87 -8.81
CA ILE A 87 -13.99 -6.79 -9.47
C ILE A 87 -13.02 -5.88 -10.22
N PHE A 88 -11.98 -5.41 -9.53
CA PHE A 88 -10.97 -4.54 -10.13
C PHE A 88 -10.16 -5.19 -11.28
N LYS A 89 -9.90 -6.51 -11.22
CA LYS A 89 -9.24 -7.22 -12.32
C LYS A 89 -10.13 -7.31 -13.55
N ASN A 90 -11.42 -7.60 -13.36
CA ASN A 90 -12.37 -7.72 -14.46
C ASN A 90 -12.59 -6.37 -15.16
N GLU A 91 -12.74 -5.28 -14.40
CA GLU A 91 -12.85 -3.92 -14.96
C GLU A 91 -11.62 -3.48 -15.79
N LYS A 92 -10.45 -4.07 -15.55
CA LYS A 92 -9.24 -3.85 -16.36
C LYS A 92 -9.11 -4.76 -17.59
N ILE A 93 -9.85 -5.86 -17.65
CA ILE A 93 -9.86 -6.76 -18.82
C ILE A 93 -10.83 -6.22 -19.88
N ASP A 94 -11.86 -5.50 -19.44
CA ASP A 94 -12.95 -4.99 -20.29
C ASP A 94 -12.72 -3.54 -20.79
N LYS A 95 -11.52 -2.97 -20.60
CA LYS A 95 -11.09 -1.65 -21.12
C LYS A 95 -9.75 -1.75 -21.83
#